data_AF-A0A4P5RXD1-F1
#
_entry.id   AF-A0A4P5RXD1-F1
#
_cell.length_a   1.000
_cell.length_b   1.000
_cell.length_c   1.000
_cell.angle_alpha   90.00
_cell.angle_beta   90.00
_cell.angle_gamma   90.00
#
_symmetry.space_group_name_H-M   'P 1'
#
loop_
_entity.id
_entity.type
_entity.pdbx_description
1 polymer ?
#
loop_
_entity_poly.entity_id
_entity_poly.type
_entity_poly.pdbx_seq_one_letter_code
_entity_poly.pdbx_strand_id
1 'polypeptide(L)' 'MPAFNPDEMIARYRDRAAAVRKRPLPPVAGEERQHFIAQAEADFQDFAIIGDSVATIEDGVLVLRIDMRPTGA' A
#
# COMPACT_ATOMS: atom_id res chain seq x y z
N MET A 1 17.62 18.62 -7.78
CA MET A 1 16.68 17.67 -7.17
C MET A 1 16.81 16.36 -7.92
N PRO A 2 16.89 15.20 -7.25
CA PRO A 2 16.84 13.93 -7.97
C PRO A 2 15.51 13.83 -8.74
N ALA A 3 15.55 13.31 -9.96
CA ALA A 3 14.35 13.05 -10.74
C ALA A 3 13.48 12.04 -9.99
N PHE A 4 12.16 12.23 -10.02
CA PHE A 4 11.23 11.29 -9.41
C PHE A 4 11.27 9.94 -10.14
N ASN A 5 11.44 8.85 -9.38
CA ASN A 5 11.41 7.48 -9.88
C ASN A 5 10.14 6.76 -9.35
N PRO A 6 9.16 6.46 -10.21
CA PRO A 6 7.94 5.75 -9.82
C PRO A 6 8.19 4.34 -9.29
N ASP A 7 9.19 3.62 -9.81
CA ASP A 7 9.49 2.25 -9.39
C ASP A 7 10.01 2.21 -7.96
N GLU A 8 10.87 3.17 -7.59
CA GLU A 8 11.32 3.32 -6.20
C GLU A 8 10.17 3.68 -5.27
N MET A 9 9.20 4.47 -5.74
CA MET A 9 7.99 4.76 -4.97
C MET A 9 7.18 3.48 -4.74
N ILE A 10 6.90 2.72 -5.79
CA ILE A 10 6.17 1.45 -5.71
C ILE A 10 6.88 0.49 -4.74
N ALA A 11 8.22 0.36 -4.83
CA ALA A 11 9.01 -0.47 -3.93
C ALA A 11 8.79 -0.07 -2.45
N ARG A 12 8.86 1.23 -2.14
CA ARG A 12 8.58 1.72 -0.77
C ARG A 12 7.15 1.39 -0.30
N TYR A 13 6.15 1.39 -1.18
CA TYR A 13 4.78 1.02 -0.81
C TYR A 13 4.61 -0.48 -0.59
N ARG A 14 5.28 -1.33 -1.37
CA ARG A 14 5.36 -2.77 -1.09
C ARG A 14 5.97 -3.04 0.28
N ASP A 15 7.07 -2.35 0.61
CA ASP A 15 7.72 -2.48 1.91
C ASP A 15 6.81 -2.06 3.06
N ARG A 16 6.04 -0.98 2.89
CA ARG A 16 5.05 -0.52 3.88
C ARG A 16 3.93 -1.54 4.07
N ALA A 17 3.37 -2.10 3.00
CA ALA A 17 2.36 -3.16 3.09
C ALA A 17 2.88 -4.37 3.86
N ALA A 18 4.12 -4.79 3.58
CA ALA A 18 4.78 -5.87 4.30
C ALA A 18 5.04 -5.52 5.78
N ALA A 19 5.37 -4.26 6.08
CA ALA A 19 5.60 -3.79 7.45
C ALA A 19 4.31 -3.77 8.29
N VAL A 20 3.17 -3.37 7.71
CA VAL A 20 1.87 -3.35 8.41
C VAL A 20 1.51 -4.75 8.92
N ARG A 21 1.69 -5.79 8.09
CA ARG A 21 1.44 -7.19 8.48
C ARG A 21 2.36 -7.70 9.61
N LYS A 22 3.57 -7.14 9.72
CA LYS A 22 4.58 -7.55 10.71
C LYS A 22 4.49 -6.76 12.02
N ARG A 23 3.75 -5.64 12.04
CA ARG A 23 3.69 -4.75 13.19
C ARG A 23 2.96 -5.44 14.35
N PRO A 24 3.56 -5.49 15.56
CA PRO A 24 2.86 -5.98 16.73
C PRO A 24 1.71 -5.04 17.09
N LEU A 25 0.57 -5.62 17.48
CA LEU A 25 -0.56 -4.84 17.97
C LEU A 25 -0.18 -4.17 19.30
N PRO A 26 -0.46 -2.87 19.51
CA PRO A 26 -0.25 -2.22 20.79
C PRO A 26 -0.99 -2.96 21.92
N PRO A 27 -0.51 -2.91 23.17
CA PRO A 27 -1.14 -3.58 24.31
C PRO A 27 -2.39 -2.82 24.79
N VAL A 28 -3.40 -2.71 23.92
CA VAL A 28 -4.70 -2.09 24.17
C VAL A 28 -5.80 -3.14 24.19
N ALA A 29 -6.92 -2.85 24.87
CA ALA A 29 -8.03 -3.78 25.05
C ALA A 29 -9.36 -3.18 24.53
N GLY A 30 -10.39 -4.01 24.45
CA GLY A 30 -11.74 -3.57 24.10
C GLY A 30 -11.85 -2.91 22.73
N GLU A 31 -12.61 -1.83 22.65
CA GLU A 31 -12.92 -1.10 21.42
C GLU A 31 -11.67 -0.48 20.78
N GLU A 32 -10.74 0.04 21.58
CA GLU A 32 -9.48 0.62 21.10
C GLU A 32 -8.66 -0.40 20.30
N ARG A 33 -8.63 -1.66 20.77
CA ARG A 33 -7.97 -2.75 20.05
C ARG A 33 -8.55 -2.97 18.65
N GLN A 34 -9.87 -2.87 18.51
CA GLN A 34 -10.55 -3.04 17.22
C GLN A 34 -10.23 -1.89 16.27
N HIS A 35 -10.15 -0.66 16.78
CA HIS A 35 -9.74 0.50 15.97
C HIS A 35 -8.33 0.34 15.39
N PHE A 36 -7.37 -0.18 16.17
CA PHE A 36 -6.03 -0.45 15.64
C PHE A 36 -6.00 -1.55 14.57
N ILE A 37 -6.86 -2.56 14.68
CA ILE A 37 -6.99 -3.61 13.67
C ILE A 37 -7.58 -3.03 12.38
N ALA A 38 -8.71 -2.33 12.47
CA ALA A 38 -9.36 -1.71 11.32
C ALA A 38 -8.44 -0.70 10.61
N GLN A 39 -7.68 0.09 11.38
CA GLN A 39 -6.67 0.98 10.82
C GLN A 39 -5.57 0.20 10.09
N ALA A 40 -5.04 -0.87 10.69
CA ALA A 40 -4.01 -1.69 10.05
C ALA A 40 -4.52 -2.38 8.77
N GLU A 41 -5.79 -2.78 8.73
CA GLU A 41 -6.41 -3.35 7.53
C GLU A 41 -6.51 -2.32 6.40
N ALA A 42 -6.99 -1.11 6.70
CA ALA A 42 -7.06 -0.02 5.75
C ALA A 42 -5.66 0.38 5.23
N ASP A 43 -4.70 0.58 6.14
CA ASP A 43 -3.31 0.90 5.80
C ASP A 43 -2.71 -0.18 4.90
N PHE A 44 -2.93 -1.46 5.24
CA PHE A 44 -2.45 -2.57 4.43
C PHE A 44 -3.04 -2.53 3.02
N GLN A 45 -4.36 -2.37 2.91
CA GLN A 45 -5.07 -2.34 1.63
C GLN A 45 -4.56 -1.21 0.74
N ASP A 46 -4.46 0.02 1.27
CA ASP A 46 -4.01 1.18 0.52
C ASP A 46 -2.57 1.04 0.04
N PHE A 47 -1.68 0.56 0.91
CA PHE A 47 -0.29 0.31 0.51
C PHE A 47 -0.16 -0.82 -0.49
N ALA A 48 -0.98 -1.88 -0.38
CA ALA A 48 -0.99 -2.98 -1.32
C ALA A 48 -1.46 -2.53 -2.71
N ILE A 49 -2.52 -1.73 -2.80
CA ILE A 49 -3.04 -1.20 -4.08
C ILE A 49 -1.96 -0.42 -4.83
N ILE A 50 -1.28 0.51 -4.15
CA ILE A 50 -0.20 1.29 -4.78
C ILE A 50 1.01 0.40 -5.07
N GLY A 51 1.36 -0.50 -4.15
CA GLY A 51 2.48 -1.42 -4.31
C GLY A 51 2.31 -2.41 -5.46
N ASP A 52 1.09 -2.76 -5.84
CA ASP A 52 0.79 -3.67 -6.96
C ASP A 52 0.56 -2.96 -8.29
N SER A 53 0.54 -1.61 -8.27
CA SER A 53 0.34 -0.83 -9.48
C SER A 53 1.52 -0.89 -10.45
N VAL A 54 1.23 -0.70 -11.73
CA VAL A 54 2.19 -0.40 -12.79
C VAL A 54 2.17 1.10 -13.04
N ALA A 55 3.34 1.76 -12.94
CA ALA A 55 3.45 3.20 -13.11
C ALA A 55 3.95 3.61 -14.51
N THR A 56 3.38 4.67 -15.05
CA THR A 56 3.87 5.39 -16.23
C THR A 56 3.86 6.90 -15.96
N ILE A 57 4.74 7.66 -16.62
CA ILE A 57 4.67 9.12 -16.66
C ILE A 57 4.21 9.52 -18.06
N GLU A 58 3.03 10.11 -18.15
CA GLU A 58 2.38 10.50 -19.40
C GLU A 58 2.17 12.01 -19.37
N ASP A 59 2.82 12.75 -20.28
CA ASP A 59 2.75 14.22 -20.34
C ASP A 59 3.00 14.94 -19.00
N GLY A 60 3.90 14.37 -18.17
CA GLY A 60 4.23 14.89 -16.84
C GLY A 60 3.27 14.48 -15.73
N VAL A 61 2.30 13.61 -16.01
CA VAL A 61 1.34 13.07 -15.05
C VAL A 61 1.73 11.63 -14.69
N LEU A 62 1.74 11.31 -13.39
CA LEU A 62 1.90 9.95 -12.91
C LEU A 62 0.58 9.18 -13.07
N VAL A 63 0.59 8.11 -13.86
CA VAL A 63 -0.52 7.19 -14.03
C VAL A 63 -0.17 5.89 -13.33
N LEU A 64 -1.04 5.45 -12.40
CA LEU A 64 -0.94 4.16 -11.74
C LEU A 64 -2.05 3.26 -12.25
N ARG A 65 -1.69 2.14 -12.87
CA ARG A 65 -2.63 1.15 -13.37
C ARG A 65 -2.64 -0.05 -12.44
N ILE A 66 -3.81 -0.40 -11.93
CA ILE A 66 -4.03 -1.60 -11.12
C ILE A 66 -4.93 -2.54 -11.91
N ASP A 67 -4.54 -3.81 -12.01
CA ASP A 67 -5.37 -4.84 -12.60
C ASP A 67 -6.39 -5.34 -11.58
N MET A 68 -7.66 -5.08 -11.82
CA MET A 68 -8.77 -5.49 -10.95
C MET A 68 -9.50 -6.74 -11.45
N ARG A 69 -8.99 -7.39 -12.51
CA ARG A 69 -9.60 -8.61 -13.04
C ARG A 69 -9.45 -9.75 -12.03
N PRO A 70 -10.43 -10.67 -11.94
CA PRO A 70 -10.33 -11.82 -11.04
C PRO A 70 -9.11 -12.68 -11.38
N THR A 71 -8.34 -13.07 -10.37
CA THR A 71 -7.26 -14.05 -10.51
C THR A 71 -7.84 -15.45 -10.62
N GLY A 72 -8.15 -15.92 -11.83
CA GLY A 72 -8.50 -17.32 -12.12
C GLY A 72 -9.74 -17.53 -12.99
N ALA A 73 -9.71 -17.03 -14.23
CA ALA A 73 -10.57 -17.53 -15.31
C ALA A 73 -9.83 -18.62 -16.11
#